data_AF-A0A6A4VQ63-F1
#
_entry.id   AF-A0A6A4VQ63-F1
#
_cell.length_a   1.000
_cell.length_b   1.000
_cell.length_c   1.000
_cell.angle_alpha   90.00
_cell.angle_beta   90.00
_cell.angle_gamma   90.00
#
_symmetry.space_group_name_H-M   'P 1'
#
loop_
_entity.id
_entity.type
_entity.pdbx_description
1 polymer ?
#
loop_
_entity_poly.entity_id
_entity_poly.type
_entity_poly.pdbx_seq_one_letter_code
_entity_poly.pdbx_strand_id
1 'polypeptide(L)'
;MIDAGLTKSQYTMMQQRGKKVGCSLLPSYKRVSKAKAACLPPQNAIAVEPDQARVKMQQLLNHTATRLLQLQAEVLSKVTTDFTAQLTLHSAVIDTFDLPNGMMSEEAAESLNKCIREVRLKHTRKDTQCPRLHTMSDMFGYLLVASDPVLSSVGQQERRRKHARRQGTLLSETLRLLADPALPAAGMVKGCDCPVEDGDSSESSSSSESDE
;
A
#
# COMPACT_ATOMS: atom_id res chain seq x y z
N MET A 1 -7.05 1.42 -7.87
CA MET A 1 -8.26 0.77 -7.29
C MET A 1 -8.13 0.57 -5.80
N ILE A 2 -7.08 -0.08 -5.31
CA ILE A 2 -6.90 -0.38 -3.88
C ILE A 2 -6.67 0.90 -3.07
N ASP A 3 -5.66 1.71 -3.42
CA ASP A 3 -5.33 2.97 -2.70
C ASP A 3 -6.49 3.97 -2.64
N ALA A 4 -7.32 4.01 -3.69
CA ALA A 4 -8.49 4.89 -3.78
C ALA A 4 -9.77 4.23 -3.23
N GLY A 5 -9.71 3.01 -2.69
CA GLY A 5 -10.86 2.30 -2.12
C GLY A 5 -12.01 2.07 -3.11
N LEU A 6 -11.71 1.95 -4.41
CA LEU A 6 -12.72 1.88 -5.45
C LEU A 6 -13.30 0.48 -5.60
N THR A 7 -14.64 0.41 -5.59
CA THR A 7 -15.37 -0.81 -5.94
C THR A 7 -15.30 -1.11 -7.44
N LYS A 8 -15.64 -2.35 -7.83
CA LYS A 8 -15.72 -2.75 -9.24
C LYS A 8 -16.67 -1.87 -10.04
N SER A 9 -17.82 -1.51 -9.48
CA SER A 9 -18.82 -0.67 -10.16
C SER A 9 -18.31 0.76 -10.34
N GLN A 10 -17.69 1.35 -9.31
CA GLN A 10 -17.08 2.68 -9.38
C GLN A 10 -15.97 2.74 -10.45
N TYR A 11 -15.07 1.74 -10.46
CA TYR A 11 -14.02 1.65 -11.48
C TYR A 11 -14.59 1.54 -12.90
N THR A 12 -15.61 0.69 -13.08
CA THR A 12 -16.24 0.48 -14.39
C THR A 12 -16.95 1.74 -14.85
N MET A 13 -17.62 2.46 -13.95
CA MET A 13 -18.24 3.75 -14.23
C MET A 13 -17.21 4.79 -14.67
N MET A 14 -16.10 4.93 -13.94
CA MET A 14 -15.01 5.85 -14.30
C MET A 14 -14.42 5.52 -15.67
N GLN A 15 -14.19 4.23 -15.95
CA GLN A 15 -13.71 3.79 -17.25
C GLN A 15 -14.69 4.13 -18.39
N GLN A 16 -15.98 3.90 -18.19
CA GLN A 16 -17.00 4.22 -19.19
C GLN A 16 -17.10 5.73 -19.43
N ARG A 17 -17.03 6.54 -18.37
CA ARG A 17 -17.00 8.00 -18.48
C ARG A 17 -15.77 8.47 -19.26
N GLY A 18 -14.58 7.95 -18.97
CA GLY A 18 -13.36 8.27 -19.71
C GLY A 18 -13.49 7.97 -21.20
N LYS A 19 -14.03 6.78 -21.55
CA LYS A 19 -14.27 6.40 -22.94
C LYS A 19 -15.22 7.34 -23.68
N LYS A 20 -16.27 7.84 -23.00
CA LYS A 20 -17.20 8.83 -23.59
C LYS A 20 -16.52 10.16 -23.92
N VAL A 21 -15.51 10.54 -23.13
CA VAL A 21 -14.69 11.74 -23.33
C VAL A 21 -13.50 11.46 -24.28
N GLY A 22 -13.41 10.25 -24.85
CA GLY A 22 -12.32 9.86 -25.75
C GLY A 22 -11.01 9.46 -25.04
N CYS A 23 -10.99 9.39 -23.70
CA CYS A 23 -9.83 8.99 -22.92
C CYS A 23 -9.89 7.49 -22.54
N SER A 24 -8.96 6.67 -23.07
CA SER A 24 -8.85 5.24 -22.75
C SER A 24 -7.68 4.91 -21.80
N LEU A 25 -7.45 5.73 -20.77
CA LEU A 25 -6.38 5.52 -19.79
C LEU A 25 -6.60 4.26 -18.92
N LEU A 26 -7.85 3.97 -18.54
CA LEU A 26 -8.16 2.88 -17.61
C LEU A 26 -8.28 1.52 -18.33
N PRO A 27 -7.52 0.48 -17.92
CA PRO A 27 -7.58 -0.85 -18.55
C PRO A 27 -8.90 -1.56 -18.26
N SER A 28 -9.27 -2.54 -19.09
CA SER A 28 -10.49 -3.34 -18.85
C SER A 28 -10.44 -4.06 -17.50
N TYR A 29 -11.60 -4.22 -16.85
CA TYR A 29 -11.65 -4.91 -15.55
C TYR A 29 -11.11 -6.34 -15.62
N LYS A 30 -11.22 -7.02 -16.78
CA LYS A 30 -10.62 -8.34 -17.00
C LYS A 30 -9.10 -8.33 -16.78
N ARG A 31 -8.39 -7.32 -17.28
CA ARG A 31 -6.95 -7.14 -17.04
C ARG A 31 -6.64 -6.90 -15.57
N VAL A 32 -7.44 -6.07 -14.91
CA VAL A 32 -7.29 -5.80 -13.48
C VAL A 32 -7.52 -7.07 -12.65
N SER A 33 -8.54 -7.86 -12.97
CA SER A 33 -8.84 -9.12 -12.28
C SER A 33 -7.70 -10.12 -12.44
N LYS A 34 -7.11 -10.22 -13.64
CA LYS A 34 -5.93 -11.07 -13.88
C LYS A 34 -4.73 -10.60 -13.06
N ALA A 35 -4.49 -9.29 -12.99
CA ALA A 35 -3.41 -8.73 -12.18
C ALA A 35 -3.63 -9.00 -10.68
N LYS A 36 -4.87 -8.88 -10.17
CA LYS A 36 -5.20 -9.22 -8.78
C LYS A 36 -4.96 -10.70 -8.48
N ALA A 37 -5.34 -11.60 -9.38
CA ALA A 37 -5.09 -13.03 -9.23
C ALA A 37 -3.58 -13.35 -9.17
N ALA A 38 -2.75 -12.64 -9.94
CA ALA A 38 -1.30 -12.82 -9.89
C ALA A 38 -0.65 -12.35 -8.56
N CYS A 39 -1.35 -11.52 -7.78
CA CYS A 39 -0.89 -11.06 -6.48
C CYS A 39 -1.23 -12.05 -5.35
N LEU A 40 -2.06 -13.06 -5.61
CA LEU A 40 -2.47 -14.04 -4.61
C LEU A 40 -1.55 -15.26 -4.60
N PRO A 41 -1.28 -15.86 -3.43
CA PRO A 41 -0.62 -17.15 -3.35
C PRO A 41 -1.51 -18.23 -4.00
N PRO A 42 -0.95 -19.42 -4.32
CA PRO A 42 -1.69 -20.47 -5.00
C PRO A 42 -2.91 -20.91 -4.17
N GLN A 43 -4.02 -21.22 -4.85
CA GLN A 43 -5.32 -21.47 -4.18
C GLN A 43 -5.27 -22.62 -3.18
N ASN A 44 -4.44 -23.64 -3.42
CA ASN A 44 -4.23 -24.77 -2.51
C ASN A 44 -3.49 -24.41 -1.20
N ALA A 45 -2.95 -23.19 -1.10
CA ALA A 45 -2.32 -22.66 0.09
C ALA A 45 -3.30 -21.87 0.97
N ILE A 46 -4.49 -21.51 0.45
CA ILE A 46 -5.50 -20.71 1.14
C ILE A 46 -6.64 -21.63 1.59
N ALA A 47 -6.98 -21.58 2.88
CA ALA A 47 -8.16 -22.23 3.44
C ALA A 47 -9.04 -21.16 4.09
N VAL A 48 -10.32 -21.13 3.74
CA VAL A 48 -11.28 -20.15 4.27
C VAL A 48 -12.46 -20.88 4.88
N GLU A 49 -12.69 -20.60 6.15
CA GLU A 49 -13.81 -21.06 6.95
C GLU A 49 -14.70 -19.86 7.34
N PRO A 50 -15.94 -20.08 7.82
CA PRO A 50 -16.87 -18.98 8.16
C PRO A 50 -16.42 -18.05 9.31
N ASP A 51 -15.46 -18.48 10.10
CA ASP A 51 -14.92 -17.82 11.29
C ASP A 51 -13.44 -17.44 11.18
N GLN A 52 -12.72 -18.01 10.20
CA GLN A 52 -11.29 -17.77 10.03
C GLN A 52 -10.84 -17.97 8.58
N ALA A 53 -9.77 -17.28 8.22
CA ALA A 53 -9.05 -17.53 6.97
C ALA A 53 -7.58 -17.81 7.30
N ARG A 54 -7.01 -18.83 6.69
CA ARG A 54 -5.63 -19.28 6.93
C ARG A 54 -4.89 -19.42 5.61
N VAL A 55 -3.59 -19.15 5.67
CA VAL A 55 -2.67 -19.38 4.55
C VAL A 55 -1.45 -20.14 5.02
N LYS A 56 -0.96 -21.09 4.22
CA LYS A 56 0.28 -21.82 4.54
C LYS A 56 1.46 -20.86 4.55
N MET A 57 2.11 -20.71 5.71
CA MET A 57 3.18 -19.74 5.92
C MET A 57 4.28 -19.83 4.86
N GLN A 58 4.84 -21.02 4.62
CA GLN A 58 5.91 -21.20 3.63
C GLN A 58 5.51 -20.75 2.22
N GLN A 59 4.25 -21.01 1.82
CA GLN A 59 3.75 -20.63 0.50
C GLN A 59 3.57 -19.11 0.39
N LEU A 60 3.11 -18.46 1.47
CA LEU A 60 3.01 -17.01 1.54
C LEU A 60 4.40 -16.36 1.45
N LEU A 61 5.39 -16.87 2.19
CA LEU A 61 6.75 -16.37 2.17
C LEU A 61 7.39 -16.52 0.79
N ASN A 62 7.29 -17.70 0.17
CA ASN A 62 7.81 -17.96 -1.17
C ASN A 62 7.16 -17.05 -2.23
N HIS A 63 5.84 -16.85 -2.14
CA HIS A 63 5.11 -15.95 -3.02
C HIS A 63 5.59 -14.50 -2.84
N THR A 64 5.67 -14.03 -1.60
CA THR A 64 6.13 -12.68 -1.26
C THR A 64 7.56 -12.44 -1.73
N ALA A 65 8.46 -13.41 -1.52
CA ALA A 65 9.83 -13.40 -2.03
C ALA A 65 9.87 -13.22 -3.55
N THR A 66 9.07 -14.01 -4.28
CA THR A 66 8.96 -13.90 -5.74
C THR A 66 8.50 -12.51 -6.17
N ARG A 67 7.53 -11.91 -5.47
CA ARG A 67 7.03 -10.56 -5.76
C ARG A 67 8.07 -9.48 -5.46
N LEU A 68 8.85 -9.63 -4.40
CA LEU A 68 9.98 -8.73 -4.09
C LEU A 68 11.08 -8.80 -5.16
N LEU A 69 11.42 -10.00 -5.62
CA LEU A 69 12.37 -10.17 -6.72
C LEU A 69 11.86 -9.52 -8.02
N GLN A 70 10.57 -9.64 -8.33
CA GLN A 70 9.95 -8.97 -9.47
C GLN A 70 10.04 -7.44 -9.34
N LEU A 71 9.79 -6.89 -8.16
CA LEU A 71 9.95 -5.47 -7.88
C LEU A 71 11.39 -5.00 -8.12
N GLN A 72 12.36 -5.79 -7.66
CA GLN A 72 13.78 -5.44 -7.70
C GLN A 72 14.47 -5.85 -9.01
N ALA A 73 13.75 -6.39 -9.99
CA ALA A 73 14.33 -6.95 -11.22
C ALA A 73 15.26 -5.97 -11.96
N GLU A 74 14.92 -4.69 -11.99
CA GLU A 74 15.74 -3.64 -12.63
C GLU A 74 17.02 -3.29 -11.86
N VAL A 75 17.04 -3.49 -10.55
CA VAL A 75 18.24 -3.32 -9.72
C VAL A 75 19.11 -4.56 -9.86
N LEU A 76 18.50 -5.74 -9.78
CA LEU A 76 19.19 -7.02 -9.89
C LEU A 76 19.88 -7.18 -11.26
N SER A 77 19.26 -6.73 -12.35
CA SER A 77 19.87 -6.77 -13.69
C SER A 77 21.13 -5.92 -13.84
N LYS A 78 21.31 -4.92 -12.97
CA LYS A 78 22.50 -4.06 -12.93
C LYS A 78 23.61 -4.63 -12.04
N VAL A 79 23.28 -5.56 -11.15
CA VAL A 79 24.18 -6.14 -10.14
C VAL A 79 24.77 -7.48 -10.61
N THR A 80 24.20 -8.10 -11.65
CA THR A 80 24.48 -9.48 -12.11
C THR A 80 25.86 -9.76 -12.72
N THR A 81 26.91 -8.97 -12.47
CA THR A 81 28.27 -9.41 -12.81
C THR A 81 28.89 -10.34 -11.75
N ASP A 82 28.53 -10.25 -10.46
CA ASP A 82 29.34 -10.93 -9.41
C ASP A 82 28.61 -11.75 -8.34
N PHE A 83 27.27 -11.90 -8.33
CA PHE A 83 26.59 -12.64 -7.25
C PHE A 83 25.53 -13.64 -7.78
N THR A 84 25.99 -14.84 -8.15
CA THR A 84 25.12 -15.96 -8.57
C THR A 84 24.74 -16.93 -7.45
N ALA A 85 25.07 -16.64 -6.19
CA ALA A 85 24.75 -17.55 -5.10
C ALA A 85 23.79 -16.90 -4.08
N GLN A 86 22.60 -17.51 -3.97
CA GLN A 86 21.76 -17.50 -2.76
C GLN A 86 21.15 -16.15 -2.36
N LEU A 87 20.14 -15.71 -3.11
CA LEU A 87 18.99 -15.03 -2.49
C LEU A 87 18.06 -16.07 -1.86
N THR A 88 18.59 -16.91 -0.97
CA THR A 88 17.77 -17.60 0.01
C THR A 88 17.44 -16.57 1.07
N LEU A 89 16.20 -16.04 1.04
CA LEU A 89 15.61 -15.34 2.17
C LEU A 89 15.54 -16.34 3.34
N HIS A 90 16.66 -16.54 4.01
CA HIS A 90 16.74 -17.40 5.18
C HIS A 90 15.92 -16.76 6.29
N SER A 91 15.03 -17.53 6.89
CA SER A 91 14.33 -17.18 8.12
C SER A 91 15.27 -16.86 9.30
N ALA A 92 16.57 -17.14 9.17
CA ALA A 92 17.63 -16.81 10.13
C ALA A 92 17.92 -15.30 10.25
N VAL A 93 17.40 -14.47 9.33
CA VAL A 93 17.52 -13.01 9.38
C VAL A 93 16.73 -12.42 10.57
N ILE A 94 15.75 -13.15 11.10
CA ILE A 94 14.91 -12.66 12.21
C ILE A 94 15.72 -12.53 13.52
N ASP A 95 16.71 -13.40 13.74
CA ASP A 95 17.48 -13.43 15.01
C ASP A 95 18.51 -12.30 15.12
N THR A 96 18.75 -11.55 14.04
CA THR A 96 19.81 -10.51 13.96
C THR A 96 19.28 -9.11 13.63
N PHE A 97 17.97 -8.95 13.43
CA PHE A 97 17.39 -7.67 13.06
C PHE A 97 16.78 -6.97 14.28
N ASP A 98 17.54 -6.03 14.85
CA ASP A 98 17.01 -5.02 15.76
C ASP A 98 16.13 -4.05 14.97
N LEU A 99 14.87 -4.40 14.74
CA LEU A 99 13.91 -3.45 14.17
C LEU A 99 13.66 -2.32 15.18
N PRO A 100 13.67 -1.05 14.76
CA PRO A 100 13.30 0.06 15.64
C PRO A 100 11.96 -0.20 16.31
N ASN A 101 11.84 0.01 17.62
CA ASN A 101 10.62 -0.28 18.39
C ASN A 101 9.34 0.31 17.76
N GLY A 102 9.44 1.48 17.13
CA GLY A 102 8.31 2.09 16.41
C GLY A 102 7.81 1.29 15.21
N MET A 103 8.64 0.47 14.57
CA MET A 103 8.24 -0.43 13.48
C MET A 103 7.47 -1.66 13.96
N MET A 104 7.57 -2.01 15.26
CA MET A 104 6.86 -3.12 15.88
C MET A 104 5.60 -2.68 16.65
N SER A 105 5.19 -1.41 16.52
CA SER A 105 4.07 -0.83 17.26
C SER A 105 2.72 -1.48 16.91
N GLU A 106 1.86 -1.66 17.93
CA GLU A 106 0.48 -2.16 17.81
C GLU A 106 -0.42 -1.25 16.96
N GLU A 107 -0.11 0.06 16.88
CA GLU A 107 -0.88 1.05 16.12
C GLU A 107 -1.07 0.67 14.65
N ALA A 108 -0.07 0.00 14.06
CA ALA A 108 -0.16 -0.49 12.69
C ALA A 108 -1.28 -1.53 12.53
N ALA A 109 -1.39 -2.47 13.48
CA ALA A 109 -2.44 -3.49 13.49
C ALA A 109 -3.83 -2.86 13.74
N GLU A 110 -3.92 -1.88 14.65
CA GLU A 110 -5.17 -1.17 14.92
C GLU A 110 -5.68 -0.37 13.71
N SER A 111 -4.78 0.28 12.97
CA SER A 111 -5.14 1.00 11.76
C SER A 111 -5.76 0.08 10.69
N LEU A 112 -5.31 -1.18 10.64
CA LEU A 112 -5.86 -2.20 9.75
C LEU A 112 -7.30 -2.56 10.12
N ASN A 113 -7.70 -2.47 11.40
CA ASN A 113 -9.07 -2.75 11.82
C ASN A 113 -10.07 -1.81 11.13
N LYS A 114 -9.70 -0.54 10.92
CA LYS A 114 -10.52 0.40 10.14
C LYS A 114 -10.64 -0.06 8.68
N CYS A 115 -9.51 -0.44 8.07
CA CYS A 115 -9.48 -0.97 6.71
C CYS A 115 -10.36 -2.23 6.57
N ILE A 116 -10.26 -3.17 7.50
CA ILE A 116 -11.05 -4.41 7.51
C ILE A 116 -12.55 -4.10 7.53
N ARG A 117 -12.99 -3.15 8.38
CA ARG A 117 -14.40 -2.73 8.43
C ARG A 117 -14.87 -2.13 7.10
N GLU A 118 -14.05 -1.28 6.48
CA GLU A 118 -14.39 -0.69 5.18
C GLU A 118 -14.42 -1.72 4.04
N VAL A 119 -13.47 -2.66 4.03
CA VAL A 119 -13.42 -3.77 3.09
C VAL A 119 -14.66 -4.64 3.24
N ARG A 120 -15.03 -5.01 4.47
CA ARG A 120 -16.25 -5.78 4.76
C ARG A 120 -17.53 -5.08 4.27
N LEU A 121 -17.60 -3.75 4.34
CA LEU A 121 -18.80 -3.02 3.95
C LEU A 121 -18.93 -2.85 2.43
N LYS A 122 -17.82 -2.57 1.74
CA LYS A 122 -17.81 -2.10 0.35
C LYS A 122 -17.29 -3.14 -0.67
N HIS A 123 -16.51 -4.11 -0.23
CA HIS A 123 -15.72 -4.97 -1.12
C HIS A 123 -16.05 -6.46 -1.03
N THR A 124 -16.97 -6.87 -0.16
CA THR A 124 -17.39 -8.28 -0.03
C THR A 124 -18.76 -8.51 -0.63
N ARG A 125 -18.99 -9.74 -1.10
CA ARG A 125 -20.31 -10.21 -1.49
C ARG A 125 -21.19 -10.38 -0.25
N LYS A 126 -22.46 -10.01 -0.39
CA LYS A 126 -23.52 -10.24 0.60
C LYS A 126 -24.56 -11.14 -0.06
N ASP A 127 -24.27 -12.42 -0.10
CA ASP A 127 -25.18 -13.43 -0.63
C ASP A 127 -26.04 -14.03 0.50
N THR A 128 -27.16 -14.63 0.12
CA THR A 128 -28.12 -15.22 1.06
C THR A 128 -27.75 -16.63 1.50
N GLN A 129 -26.96 -17.35 0.69
CA GLN A 129 -26.69 -18.78 0.88
C GLN A 129 -25.50 -19.05 1.81
N CYS A 130 -24.35 -18.41 1.57
CA CYS A 130 -23.13 -18.62 2.36
C CYS A 130 -22.47 -17.28 2.76
N PRO A 131 -23.21 -16.37 3.45
CA PRO A 131 -22.77 -14.99 3.68
C PRO A 131 -21.42 -14.88 4.38
N ARG A 132 -21.17 -15.74 5.37
CA ARG A 132 -19.94 -15.67 6.18
C ARG A 132 -18.71 -16.13 5.42
N LEU A 133 -18.82 -17.25 4.69
CA LEU A 133 -17.70 -17.83 3.94
C LEU A 133 -17.27 -16.90 2.79
N HIS A 134 -18.22 -16.38 2.01
CA HIS A 134 -17.90 -15.43 0.95
C HIS A 134 -17.37 -14.10 1.49
N THR A 135 -17.92 -13.62 2.61
CA THR A 135 -17.38 -12.43 3.28
C THR A 135 -15.94 -12.64 3.73
N MET A 136 -15.62 -13.74 4.40
CA MET A 136 -14.23 -14.05 4.82
C MET A 136 -13.30 -14.20 3.62
N SER A 137 -13.73 -14.91 2.58
CA SER A 137 -12.93 -15.13 1.37
C SER A 137 -12.62 -13.81 0.65
N ASP A 138 -13.62 -12.95 0.48
CA ASP A 138 -13.46 -11.67 -0.22
C ASP A 138 -12.62 -10.68 0.60
N MET A 139 -12.82 -10.61 1.93
CA MET A 139 -11.99 -9.79 2.81
C MET A 139 -10.53 -10.26 2.78
N PHE A 140 -10.31 -11.56 2.97
CA PHE A 140 -8.96 -12.12 3.02
C PHE A 140 -8.23 -11.96 1.70
N GLY A 141 -8.90 -12.22 0.58
CA GLY A 141 -8.35 -12.00 -0.76
C GLY A 141 -8.04 -10.52 -1.02
N TYR A 142 -8.89 -9.59 -0.56
CA TYR A 142 -8.62 -8.16 -0.67
C TYR A 142 -7.37 -7.77 0.11
N LEU A 143 -7.25 -8.23 1.36
CA LEU A 143 -6.10 -7.92 2.22
C LEU A 143 -4.79 -8.45 1.63
N LEU A 144 -4.78 -9.67 1.12
CA LEU A 144 -3.60 -10.25 0.45
C LEU A 144 -3.15 -9.43 -0.76
N VAL A 145 -4.10 -8.98 -1.59
CA VAL A 145 -3.80 -8.12 -2.73
C VAL A 145 -3.31 -6.75 -2.28
N ALA A 146 -3.89 -6.19 -1.22
CA ALA A 146 -3.47 -4.89 -0.69
C ALA A 146 -2.07 -4.92 -0.06
N SER A 147 -1.67 -6.04 0.52
CA SER A 147 -0.33 -6.25 1.09
C SER A 147 0.74 -6.59 0.05
N ASP A 148 0.37 -6.80 -1.22
CA ASP A 148 1.32 -7.20 -2.27
C ASP A 148 2.48 -6.20 -2.42
N PRO A 149 3.75 -6.63 -2.38
CA PRO A 149 4.90 -5.72 -2.42
C PRO A 149 4.96 -4.85 -3.68
N VAL A 150 4.63 -5.41 -4.84
CA VAL A 150 4.67 -4.71 -6.13
C VAL A 150 3.54 -3.67 -6.19
N LEU A 151 2.35 -3.98 -5.68
CA LEU A 151 1.26 -3.00 -5.66
C LEU A 151 1.48 -1.91 -4.61
N SER A 152 1.98 -2.28 -3.43
CA SER A 152 2.24 -1.35 -2.35
C SER A 152 3.33 -0.34 -2.74
N SER A 153 4.37 -0.73 -3.48
CA SER A 153 5.45 0.20 -3.85
C SER A 153 5.01 1.37 -4.73
N VAL A 154 4.04 1.19 -5.64
CA VAL A 154 3.62 2.17 -6.66
C VAL A 154 3.19 3.52 -6.07
N GLY A 155 2.64 3.53 -4.86
CA GLY A 155 2.21 4.75 -4.14
C GLY A 155 3.02 5.06 -2.88
N GLN A 156 4.08 4.29 -2.60
CA GLN A 156 4.75 4.32 -1.30
C GLN A 156 5.38 5.69 -1.01
N GLN A 157 6.05 6.29 -1.99
CA GLN A 157 6.70 7.59 -1.82
C GLN A 157 5.69 8.72 -1.56
N GLU A 158 4.56 8.70 -2.27
CA GLU A 158 3.50 9.69 -2.07
C GLU A 158 2.87 9.56 -0.67
N ARG A 159 2.62 8.33 -0.21
CA ARG A 159 2.13 8.09 1.16
C ARG A 159 3.13 8.59 2.20
N ARG A 160 4.43 8.28 2.05
CA ARG A 160 5.50 8.78 2.93
C ARG A 160 5.51 10.31 2.98
N ARG A 161 5.40 10.99 1.83
CA ARG A 161 5.33 12.46 1.76
C ARG A 161 4.09 13.01 2.48
N LYS A 162 2.92 12.40 2.29
CA LYS A 162 1.69 12.80 2.99
C LYS A 162 1.80 12.64 4.51
N HIS A 163 2.44 11.57 4.98
CA HIS A 163 2.70 11.38 6.41
C HIS A 163 3.73 12.37 6.95
N ALA A 164 4.83 12.59 6.24
CA ALA A 164 5.84 13.57 6.62
C ALA A 164 5.30 15.01 6.70
N ARG A 165 4.34 15.37 5.83
CA ARG A 165 3.65 16.67 5.91
C ARG A 165 2.69 16.79 7.10
N ARG A 166 2.17 15.66 7.58
CA ARG A 166 1.25 15.62 8.74
C ARG A 166 2.02 15.61 10.06
N GLN A 167 3.22 15.06 10.06
CA GLN A 167 4.09 15.10 11.23
C GLN A 167 4.85 16.44 11.24
N GLY A 168 4.73 17.16 12.35
CA GLY A 168 5.52 18.37 12.58
C GLY A 168 7.01 18.04 12.73
N THR A 169 7.84 19.07 12.74
CA THR A 169 9.26 18.94 13.08
C THR A 169 9.42 18.45 14.51
N LEU A 170 10.32 17.49 14.73
CA LEU A 170 10.67 17.03 16.08
C LEU A 170 11.28 18.19 16.89
N LEU A 171 11.12 18.13 18.21
CA LEU A 171 11.77 19.07 19.12
C LEU A 171 13.30 18.95 19.00
N SER A 172 13.98 20.09 19.15
CA SER A 172 15.44 20.17 19.03
C SER A 172 16.19 19.30 20.04
N GLU A 173 15.64 19.11 21.23
CA GLU A 173 16.16 18.20 22.26
C GLU A 173 16.07 16.74 21.83
N THR A 174 14.94 16.33 21.23
CA THR A 174 14.75 14.97 20.70
C THR A 174 15.72 14.68 19.57
N LEU A 175 15.97 15.65 18.68
CA LEU A 175 16.96 15.51 17.61
C LEU A 175 18.39 15.34 18.15
N ARG A 176 18.73 16.01 19.25
CA ARG A 176 20.02 15.82 19.94
C ARG A 176 20.16 14.44 20.55
N LEU A 177 19.09 13.89 21.13
CA LEU A 177 19.09 12.55 21.71
C LEU A 177 19.18 11.43 20.65
N LEU A 178 18.59 11.68 19.47
CA LEU A 178 18.62 10.76 18.32
C LEU A 178 19.90 10.86 17.48
N ALA A 179 20.78 11.83 17.76
CA ALA A 179 22.03 11.98 17.04
C ALA A 179 23.01 10.86 17.42
N ASP A 180 23.48 10.12 16.42
CA ASP A 180 24.41 9.00 16.62
C ASP A 180 25.79 9.54 17.08
N PRO A 181 26.30 9.17 18.27
CA PRO A 181 27.52 9.75 18.83
C PRO A 181 28.80 9.43 18.04
N ALA A 182 28.76 8.46 17.11
CA ALA A 182 29.94 7.97 16.38
C ALA A 182 30.12 8.56 14.96
N LEU A 183 29.17 9.33 14.44
CA LEU A 183 29.29 9.95 13.11
C LEU A 183 29.82 11.40 13.23
N PRO A 184 30.93 11.77 12.57
CA PRO A 184 31.34 13.17 12.53
C PRO A 184 30.24 13.98 11.84
N ALA A 185 29.96 15.17 12.38
CA ALA A 185 28.95 16.11 11.86
C ALA A 185 29.34 16.61 10.44
N ALA A 186 29.18 15.75 9.44
CA ALA A 186 29.50 16.03 8.06
C ALA A 186 28.23 16.46 7.31
N GLY A 187 28.10 17.78 7.13
CA GLY A 187 27.43 18.40 6.00
C GLY A 187 25.90 18.30 5.96
N MET A 188 25.25 19.44 6.11
CA MET A 188 23.89 19.67 5.59
C MET A 188 23.84 19.24 4.11
N VAL A 189 23.31 18.05 3.83
CA VAL A 189 22.84 17.72 2.49
C VAL A 189 21.60 18.58 2.28
N LYS A 190 21.78 19.68 1.54
CA LYS A 190 20.72 20.56 1.08
C LYS A 190 19.68 19.69 0.37
N GLY A 191 18.54 19.49 1.02
CA GLY A 191 17.39 18.84 0.42
C GLY A 191 17.06 19.57 -0.88
N CYS A 192 16.77 18.79 -1.92
CA CYS A 192 16.49 19.29 -3.25
C CYS A 192 15.29 20.26 -3.16
N ASP A 193 15.56 21.56 -3.30
CA ASP A 193 14.56 22.61 -3.44
C ASP A 193 13.78 22.34 -4.74
N CYS A 194 12.53 21.88 -4.62
CA CYS A 194 11.57 22.00 -5.70
C CYS A 194 10.81 23.33 -5.46
N PRO A 195 10.81 24.28 -6.40
CA PRO A 195 10.08 25.54 -6.24
C PRO A 195 8.58 25.29 -6.06
N VAL A 196 8.02 25.86 -5.00
CA VAL A 196 6.58 26.00 -4.81
C VAL A 196 6.19 27.32 -5.47
N GLU A 197 5.57 27.25 -6.64
CA GLU A 197 4.88 28.40 -7.24
C GLU A 197 3.54 28.54 -6.52
N ASP A 198 3.47 29.43 -5.54
CA ASP A 198 2.23 29.85 -4.88
C ASP A 198 1.49 30.84 -5.79
N GLY A 199 0.45 30.35 -6.47
CA GLY A 199 -0.52 31.16 -7.21
C GLY A 199 -1.88 31.10 -6.52
N ASP A 200 -2.06 31.95 -5.52
CA ASP A 200 -3.35 32.27 -4.91
C ASP A 200 -4.11 33.28 -5.79
N SER A 201 -5.38 33.01 -6.06
CA SER A 201 -6.32 33.98 -6.61
C SER A 201 -7.72 33.56 -6.15
N SER A 202 -8.04 34.04 -4.95
CA SER A 202 -9.39 34.15 -4.41
C SER A 202 -10.24 35.10 -5.26
N GLU A 203 -11.40 34.64 -5.73
CA GLU A 203 -12.53 35.53 -6.05
C GLU A 203 -13.73 35.14 -5.18
N SER A 204 -14.05 36.03 -4.26
CA SER A 204 -15.23 36.04 -3.41
C SER A 204 -16.37 36.77 -4.12
N SER A 205 -17.51 36.12 -4.33
CA SER A 205 -18.76 36.79 -4.71
C SER A 205 -19.78 36.69 -3.57
N SER A 206 -20.04 37.81 -2.92
CA SER A 206 -21.09 38.04 -1.94
C SER A 206 -22.44 38.22 -2.65
N SER A 207 -23.45 37.43 -2.26
CA SER A 207 -24.86 37.68 -2.61
C SER A 207 -25.62 38.04 -1.34
N SER A 208 -26.14 39.27 -1.30
CA SER A 208 -27.07 39.78 -0.31
C SER A 208 -28.49 39.31 -0.62
N GLU A 209 -29.14 38.63 0.32
CA GLU A 209 -30.59 38.44 0.36
C GLU A 209 -31.20 39.60 1.17
N SER A 210 -32.19 40.28 0.58
CA SER A 210 -33.04 41.27 1.25
C SER A 210 -34.41 40.65 1.47
N ASP A 211 -34.86 40.65 2.72
CA ASP A 211 -36.24 40.50 3.12
C ASP A 211 -37.03 41.78 2.76
N GLU A 212 -38.18 41.61 2.09
CA GLU A 212 -39.50 42.19 2.39
C GLU A 212 -40.53 41.84 1.29
#